data_AF-A0A2W4KZB6-F1
#
_entry.id   AF-A0A2W4KZB6-F1
#
_cell.length_a   1.000
_cell.length_b   1.000
_cell.length_c   1.000
_cell.angle_alpha   90.00
_cell.angle_beta   90.00
_cell.angle_gamma   90.00
#
_symmetry.space_group_name_H-M   'P 1'
#
loop_
_entity.id
_entity.type
_entity.pdbx_description
1 polymer ?
#
loop_
_entity_poly.entity_id
_entity_poly.type
_entity_poly.pdbx_seq_one_letter_code
_entity_poly.pdbx_strand_id
1 'polypeptide(L)'
;MLRRFEEWGRCYAFTPDDPEIYDLNASAWFIVELCDGRPFQQIEADYVATVGPKIGRDKAKAQFHSGFTELLNRNIISAVE
;
A
#
# COMPACT_ATOMS: atom_id res chain seq x y z
N MET A 1 5.81 12.17 -1.59
CA MET A 1 7.18 11.73 -1.94
C MET A 1 7.50 10.45 -1.20
N LEU A 2 8.05 9.42 -1.86
CA LEU A 2 8.45 8.15 -1.23
C LEU A 2 9.97 8.10 -1.05
N ARG A 3 10.42 7.54 0.06
CA ARG A 3 11.83 7.27 0.33
C ARG A 3 12.02 5.84 0.82
N ARG A 4 12.64 5.01 -0.02
CA ARG A 4 12.89 3.59 0.25
C ARG A 4 14.23 3.41 0.99
N PHE A 5 14.24 2.49 1.95
CA PHE A 5 15.39 2.04 2.71
C PHE A 5 15.38 0.51 2.67
N GLU A 6 15.78 -0.03 1.52
CA GLU A 6 15.61 -1.46 1.18
C GLU A 6 16.38 -2.38 2.12
N GLU A 7 17.55 -1.94 2.58
CA GLU A 7 18.40 -2.68 3.52
C GLU A 7 17.70 -2.95 4.86
N TRP A 8 16.71 -2.13 5.22
CA TRP A 8 15.94 -2.25 6.46
C TRP A 8 14.50 -2.70 6.22
N GLY A 9 14.12 -2.94 4.96
CA GLY A 9 12.75 -3.30 4.59
C GLY A 9 11.73 -2.19 4.93
N ARG A 10 12.14 -0.92 4.87
CA ARG A 10 11.30 0.24 5.23
C ARG A 10 11.08 1.17 4.06
N CYS A 11 9.93 1.84 4.05
CA CYS A 11 9.63 2.93 3.15
C CYS A 11 8.96 4.06 3.93
N TYR A 12 9.41 5.30 3.72
CA TYR A 12 8.78 6.48 4.30
C TYR A 12 8.03 7.27 3.25
N ALA A 13 6.83 7.76 3.61
CA ALA A 13 6.05 8.65 2.79
C ALA A 13 5.97 10.04 3.44
N PHE A 14 6.28 11.08 2.66
CA PHE A 14 6.03 12.47 3.02
C PHE A 14 4.89 13.03 2.17
N THR A 15 3.91 13.63 2.83
CA THR A 15 2.68 14.18 2.23
C THR A 15 2.69 15.71 2.39
N PRO A 16 2.79 16.51 1.31
CA PRO A 16 3.01 17.94 1.44
C PRO A 16 1.78 18.71 1.95
N ASP A 17 0.56 18.24 1.63
CA ASP A 17 -0.70 18.90 1.99
C ASP A 17 -1.07 18.72 3.48
N ASP A 18 -0.53 17.67 4.09
CA ASP A 18 -0.56 17.40 5.52
C ASP A 18 0.85 16.92 5.93
N PRO A 19 1.75 17.84 6.35
CA PRO A 19 3.20 17.65 6.38
C PRO A 19 3.66 16.69 7.49
N GLU A 20 3.28 15.42 7.35
CA GLU A 20 3.68 14.29 8.18
C GLU A 20 4.63 13.35 7.43
N ILE A 21 5.41 12.59 8.21
CA ILE A 21 6.25 11.50 7.72
C ILE A 21 5.69 10.19 8.25
N TYR A 22 5.26 9.31 7.36
CA TYR A 22 4.72 7.99 7.70
C TYR A 22 5.77 6.90 7.47
N ASP A 23 5.97 6.04 8.47
CA ASP A 23 6.68 4.77 8.32
C ASP A 23 5.71 3.72 7.74
N LEU A 24 5.96 3.28 6.52
CA LEU A 24 5.16 2.26 5.86
C LEU A 24 5.67 0.88 6.28
N ASN A 25 4.80 0.12 6.95
CA ASN A 25 5.04 -1.30 7.14
C ASN A 25 5.09 -2.03 5.78
N ALA A 26 5.60 -3.26 5.77
CA ALA A 26 5.79 -4.04 4.55
C ALA A 26 4.49 -4.22 3.72
N SER A 27 3.33 -4.28 4.37
CA SER A 27 2.03 -4.41 3.68
C SER A 27 1.64 -3.12 2.97
N ALA A 28 1.74 -1.98 3.66
CA ALA A 28 1.46 -0.67 3.09
C ALA A 28 2.44 -0.32 1.97
N TRP A 29 3.73 -0.59 2.15
CA TRP A 29 4.72 -0.42 1.10
C TRP A 29 4.41 -1.30 -0.11
N PHE A 30 4.05 -2.56 0.09
CA PHE A 30 3.69 -3.44 -1.02
C PHE A 30 2.46 -2.93 -1.81
N ILE A 31 1.44 -2.39 -1.14
CA ILE A 31 0.29 -1.77 -1.82
C ILE A 31 0.75 -0.61 -2.70
N VAL A 32 1.65 0.24 -2.20
CA VAL A 32 2.22 1.36 -2.96
C VAL A 32 2.97 0.87 -4.21
N GLU A 33 3.76 -0.20 -4.10
CA GLU A 33 4.47 -0.76 -5.27
C GLU A 33 3.52 -1.35 -6.32
N LEU A 34 2.34 -1.82 -5.92
CA LEU A 34 1.32 -2.29 -6.86
C LEU A 34 0.55 -1.14 -7.55
N CYS A 35 0.61 0.08 -7.03
CA CYS A 35 -0.08 1.25 -7.58
C CYS A 35 0.68 1.86 -8.78
N ASP A 36 0.75 1.11 -9.88
CA ASP A 36 1.47 1.45 -11.11
C ASP A 36 0.54 1.93 -12.26
N GLY A 37 -0.70 2.28 -11.93
CA GLY A 37 -1.74 2.69 -12.88
C GLY A 37 -2.69 1.57 -13.31
N ARG A 38 -2.51 0.34 -12.80
CA ARG A 38 -3.47 -0.75 -13.02
C ARG A 38 -4.79 -0.54 -12.26
N PRO A 39 -5.90 -1.18 -12.71
CA PRO A 39 -7.19 -1.06 -12.03
C PRO A 39 -7.17 -1.63 -10.60
N PHE A 40 -7.95 -1.02 -9.72
CA PHE A 40 -8.09 -1.44 -8.30
C PHE A 40 -8.29 -2.95 -8.12
N GLN A 41 -9.17 -3.57 -8.91
CA GLN A 41 -9.46 -5.00 -8.81
C GLN A 41 -8.25 -5.88 -9.14
N GLN A 42 -7.36 -5.41 -10.02
CA GLN A 42 -6.13 -6.14 -10.36
C GLN A 42 -5.08 -5.98 -9.26
N ILE A 43 -4.94 -4.78 -8.69
CA ILE A 43 -4.07 -4.52 -7.53
C ILE A 43 -4.51 -5.40 -6.35
N GLU A 44 -5.81 -5.46 -6.05
CA GLU A 44 -6.37 -6.31 -5.00
C GLU A 44 -6.05 -7.79 -5.25
N ALA A 45 -6.29 -8.27 -6.47
CA ALA A 45 -6.06 -9.67 -6.83
C ALA A 45 -4.59 -10.06 -6.65
N ASP A 46 -3.66 -9.22 -7.09
CA ASP A 46 -2.22 -9.46 -6.96
C ASP A 46 -1.78 -9.44 -5.50
N TYR A 47 -2.25 -8.48 -4.71
CA TYR A 47 -1.96 -8.43 -3.28
C TYR A 47 -2.43 -9.70 -2.57
N VAL A 48 -3.67 -10.12 -2.83
CA VAL A 48 -4.25 -11.33 -2.24
C VAL A 48 -3.53 -12.60 -2.71
N ALA A 49 -3.08 -12.66 -3.97
CA ALA A 49 -2.30 -13.77 -4.48
C ALA A 49 -0.92 -13.88 -3.79
N THR A 50 -0.28 -12.77 -3.48
CA THR A 50 1.04 -12.76 -2.81
C THR A 50 0.95 -12.99 -1.30
N VAL A 51 0.00 -12.36 -0.62
CA VAL A 51 -0.10 -12.36 0.86
C VAL A 51 -1.02 -13.45 1.38
N GLY A 52 -2.07 -13.79 0.62
CA GLY A 52 -3.06 -14.81 0.97
C GLY A 52 -2.50 -16.18 1.34
N PRO A 53 -1.46 -16.72 0.68
CA PRO A 53 -0.83 -17.98 1.08
C PRO A 53 -0.26 -17.99 2.50
N LYS A 54 0.07 -16.82 3.06
CA LYS A 54 0.68 -16.70 4.40
C LYS A 54 -0.35 -16.49 5.51
N ILE A 55 -1.41 -15.73 5.24
CA ILE A 55 -2.37 -15.31 6.28
C ILE A 55 -3.82 -15.73 6.01
N GLY A 56 -4.09 -16.36 4.87
CA GLY A 56 -5.43 -16.69 4.40
C GLY A 56 -6.03 -15.60 3.51
N ARG A 57 -6.80 -16.02 2.50
CA ARG A 57 -7.37 -15.15 1.46
C ARG A 57 -8.22 -14.02 2.03
N ASP A 58 -9.15 -14.32 2.93
CA ASP A 58 -10.08 -13.33 3.48
C ASP A 58 -9.36 -12.29 4.36
N LYS A 59 -8.36 -12.73 5.13
CA LYS A 59 -7.52 -11.82 5.93
C LYS A 59 -6.68 -10.93 5.04
N ALA A 60 -6.09 -11.46 3.97
CA ALA A 60 -5.33 -10.67 3.00
C ALA A 60 -6.22 -9.65 2.29
N LYS A 61 -7.46 -10.03 1.94
CA LYS A 61 -8.44 -9.11 1.38
C LYS A 61 -8.78 -7.98 2.37
N ALA A 62 -9.11 -8.31 3.61
CA ALA A 62 -9.40 -7.31 4.64
C ALA A 62 -8.21 -6.37 4.89
N GLN A 63 -6.99 -6.92 4.95
CA GLN A 63 -5.75 -6.15 5.11
C GLN A 63 -5.52 -5.19 3.93
N PHE A 64 -5.75 -5.66 2.69
CA PHE A 64 -5.63 -4.82 1.50
C PHE A 64 -6.60 -3.65 1.54
N HIS A 65 -7.90 -3.90 1.75
CA HIS A 65 -8.92 -2.85 1.75
C HIS A 65 -8.67 -1.80 2.85
N SER A 66 -8.30 -2.24 4.06
CA SER A 66 -7.95 -1.32 5.14
C SER A 66 -6.71 -0.48 4.81
N GLY A 67 -5.64 -1.12 4.33
CA GLY A 67 -4.38 -0.43 4.02
C GLY A 67 -4.52 0.53 2.84
N PHE A 68 -5.22 0.12 1.78
CA PHE A 68 -5.47 0.95 0.60
C PHE A 68 -6.28 2.20 0.97
N THR A 69 -7.33 2.04 1.79
CA THR A 69 -8.15 3.17 2.27
C THR A 69 -7.32 4.13 3.12
N GLU A 70 -6.48 3.62 4.01
CA GLU A 70 -5.62 4.45 4.85
C GLU A 70 -4.57 5.23 4.03
N LEU A 71 -3.98 4.59 3.02
CA LEU A 71 -3.03 5.23 2.10
C LEU A 71 -3.71 6.32 1.24
N LEU A 72 -4.94 6.10 0.79
CA LEU A 72 -5.75 7.11 0.09
C LEU A 72 -6.06 8.31 0.99
N ASN A 73 -6.55 8.05 2.21
CA ASN A 73 -6.92 9.10 3.16
C ASN A 73 -5.74 9.99 3.54
N ARG A 74 -4.52 9.46 3.49
CA ARG A 74 -3.27 10.19 3.75
C ARG A 74 -2.65 10.82 2.51
N ASN A 75 -3.28 10.73 1.34
CA ASN A 75 -2.73 11.21 0.06
C ASN A 75 -1.35 10.60 -0.28
N ILE A 76 -1.09 9.37 0.17
CA ILE A 76 0.16 8.64 -0.15
C ILE A 76 0.03 7.96 -1.52
N ILE A 77 -1.18 7.51 -1.85
CA ILE A 77 -1.58 7.06 -3.19
C ILE A 77 -2.77 7.91 -3.65
N SER A 78 -3.05 7.87 -4.96
CA SER A 78 -4.22 8.53 -5.56
C SER A 78 -4.94 7.56 -6.48
N ALA A 79 -6.25 7.74 -6.60
CA ALA A 79 -7.06 7.08 -7.61
C ALA A 79 -7.35 8.08 -8.73
N VAL A 80 -7.26 7.62 -9.97
CA VAL A 80 -7.72 8.34 -11.15
C VAL A 80 -8.98 7.66 -11.68
N GLU A 81 -9.98 8.45 -12.06
CA GLU A 81 -11.20 7.97 -12.73
C GLU A 81 -10.93 7.48 -14.15
#